data_AF-A0A1Q8CNK1-F1
#
_entry.id   AF-A0A1Q8CNK1-F1
#
_cell.length_a   1.000
_cell.length_b   1.000
_cell.length_c   1.000
_cell.angle_alpha   90.00
_cell.angle_beta   90.00
_cell.angle_gamma   90.00
#
_symmetry.space_group_name_H-M   'P 1'
#
loop_
_entity.id
_entity.type
_entity.pdbx_description
1 polymer ?
#
loop_
_entity_poly.entity_id
_entity_poly.type
_entity_poly.pdbx_seq_one_letter_code
_entity_poly.pdbx_strand_id
1 'polypeptide(L)'
;MQRRTDRILPLGLASAFTVVVQGLSLVEFLPVLLALLAAAAWAVVVDLAALWVRRHARLSAWVEDVLVALGVTAMALFAFGGAIGLMMLGLALDSSSISGETMVLMFLPSIPIAIAANLPTELVVIPGLLVLGWRRGPRRVLVVVAAGLYLVLRVWTYLVFAGDRLDLTEAERSTTPLTAAQREEFAAAFHVEDPRWILNLAVFVVLLLAAFFPRNPLHRRATSATVGP
;
A
#
# COMPACT_ATOMS: atom_id res chain seq x y z
N MET A 1 -5.63 34.88 -0.48
CA MET A 1 -6.06 33.58 -1.05
C MET A 1 -5.14 32.40 -0.70
N GLN A 2 -3.81 32.48 -0.86
CA GLN A 2 -2.85 31.36 -0.60
C GLN A 2 -3.05 30.61 0.73
N ARG A 3 -3.34 31.29 1.85
CA ARG A 3 -3.52 30.64 3.16
C ARG A 3 -4.75 29.71 3.25
N ARG A 4 -5.79 29.91 2.43
CA ARG A 4 -6.97 29.02 2.40
C ARG A 4 -6.69 27.78 1.55
N THR A 5 -6.08 27.95 0.37
CA THR A 5 -5.71 26.84 -0.51
C THR A 5 -4.72 25.89 0.16
N ASP A 6 -3.75 26.42 0.92
CA ASP A 6 -2.79 25.63 1.70
C ASP A 6 -3.43 24.76 2.80
N ARG A 7 -4.68 25.05 3.19
CA ARG A 7 -5.41 24.28 4.21
C ARG A 7 -6.39 23.27 3.63
N ILE A 8 -7.06 23.62 2.53
CA ILE A 8 -8.15 22.82 1.96
C ILE A 8 -7.61 21.74 1.01
N LEU A 9 -6.62 22.08 0.19
CA LEU A 9 -6.05 21.15 -0.79
C LEU A 9 -5.58 19.80 -0.20
N PRO A 10 -4.82 19.74 0.92
CA PRO A 10 -4.42 18.45 1.48
C PRO A 10 -5.58 17.57 1.92
N LEU A 11 -6.64 18.16 2.49
CA LEU A 11 -7.85 17.44 2.91
C LEU A 11 -8.59 16.92 1.67
N GLY A 12 -8.74 17.76 0.65
CA GLY A 12 -9.36 17.34 -0.61
C GLY A 12 -8.63 16.17 -1.27
N LEU A 13 -7.29 16.19 -1.27
CA LEU A 13 -6.47 15.09 -1.81
C LEU A 13 -6.57 13.83 -0.97
N ALA A 14 -6.49 13.93 0.36
CA ALA A 14 -6.62 12.79 1.26
C ALA A 14 -8.01 12.16 1.19
N SER A 15 -9.05 12.98 1.15
CA SER A 15 -10.43 12.55 0.95
C SER A 15 -10.64 11.89 -0.40
N ALA A 16 -10.19 12.50 -1.50
CA ALA A 16 -10.30 11.91 -2.84
C ALA A 16 -9.57 10.56 -2.94
N PHE A 17 -8.34 10.49 -2.40
CA PHE A 17 -7.58 9.25 -2.32
C PHE A 17 -8.36 8.16 -1.56
N THR A 18 -8.84 8.48 -0.37
CA THR A 18 -9.55 7.53 0.51
C THR A 18 -10.84 7.06 -0.14
N VAL A 19 -11.64 7.97 -0.69
CA VAL A 19 -12.91 7.65 -1.36
C VAL A 19 -12.69 6.72 -2.55
N VAL A 20 -11.68 6.97 -3.39
CA VAL A 20 -11.41 6.13 -4.55
C VAL A 20 -10.93 4.75 -4.11
N VAL A 21 -9.90 4.68 -3.27
CA VAL A 21 -9.28 3.40 -2.87
C VAL A 21 -10.26 2.55 -2.06
N GLN A 22 -10.88 3.12 -1.03
CA GLN A 22 -11.82 2.38 -0.19
C GLN A 22 -13.14 2.12 -0.89
N GLY A 23 -13.60 3.05 -1.74
CA GLY A 23 -14.77 2.82 -2.59
C GLY A 23 -14.57 1.58 -3.43
N LEU A 24 -13.49 1.52 -4.21
CA LEU A 24 -13.15 0.36 -5.04
C LEU A 24 -13.03 -0.94 -4.21
N SER A 25 -12.40 -0.88 -3.03
CA SER A 25 -12.27 -2.05 -2.17
C SER A 25 -13.61 -2.55 -1.60
N LEU A 26 -14.56 -1.66 -1.36
CA LEU A 26 -15.84 -2.00 -0.73
C LEU A 26 -16.93 -2.37 -1.73
N VAL A 27 -16.79 -2.00 -3.01
CA VAL A 27 -17.76 -2.39 -4.06
C VAL A 27 -17.88 -3.91 -4.21
N GLU A 28 -16.83 -4.65 -3.85
CA GLU A 28 -16.86 -6.13 -3.84
C GLU A 28 -17.87 -6.70 -2.81
N PHE A 29 -18.16 -5.95 -1.74
CA PHE A 29 -19.01 -6.41 -0.63
C PHE A 29 -20.31 -5.63 -0.47
N LEU A 30 -20.39 -4.41 -1.03
CA LEU A 30 -21.48 -3.47 -0.84
C LEU A 30 -21.94 -2.89 -2.19
N PRO A 31 -23.22 -2.52 -2.33
CA PRO A 31 -23.68 -1.70 -3.45
C PRO A 31 -22.83 -0.43 -3.60
N VAL A 32 -22.55 -0.03 -4.83
CA VAL A 32 -21.65 1.09 -5.17
C VAL A 32 -21.91 2.35 -4.34
N LEU A 33 -23.19 2.73 -4.17
CA LEU A 33 -23.54 3.92 -3.39
C LEU A 33 -23.16 3.78 -1.91
N LEU A 34 -23.39 2.62 -1.30
CA LEU A 34 -23.05 2.38 0.11
C LEU A 34 -21.53 2.31 0.31
N ALA A 35 -20.81 1.69 -0.63
CA ALA A 35 -19.34 1.64 -0.62
C ALA A 35 -18.73 3.06 -0.65
N LEU A 36 -19.22 3.92 -1.56
CA LEU A 36 -18.76 5.30 -1.66
C LEU A 36 -19.11 6.14 -0.43
N LEU A 37 -20.30 5.97 0.15
CA LEU A 37 -20.70 6.66 1.37
C LEU A 37 -19.86 6.23 2.58
N ALA A 38 -19.58 4.92 2.72
CA ALA A 38 -18.71 4.42 3.77
C ALA A 38 -17.28 4.94 3.62
N ALA A 39 -16.74 4.93 2.40
CA ALA A 39 -15.42 5.48 2.09
C ALA A 39 -15.35 7.00 2.38
N ALA A 40 -16.39 7.76 2.04
CA ALA A 40 -16.48 9.18 2.34
C ALA A 40 -16.60 9.46 3.85
N ALA A 41 -17.38 8.66 4.58
CA ALA A 41 -17.46 8.77 6.03
C ALA A 41 -16.09 8.50 6.68
N TRP A 42 -15.36 7.49 6.20
CA TRP A 42 -14.02 7.21 6.69
C TRP A 42 -13.03 8.34 6.37
N ALA A 43 -13.07 8.89 5.16
CA ALA A 43 -12.26 10.04 4.76
C ALA A 43 -12.44 11.22 5.73
N VAL A 44 -13.69 11.52 6.13
CA VAL A 44 -13.98 12.57 7.12
C VAL A 44 -13.35 12.25 8.47
N VAL A 45 -13.43 11.00 8.94
CA VAL A 45 -12.82 10.58 10.21
C VAL A 45 -11.30 10.80 10.18
N VAL A 46 -10.62 10.36 9.11
CA VAL A 46 -9.17 10.52 8.95
C VAL A 46 -8.78 12.00 8.89
N ASP A 47 -9.50 12.80 8.12
CA ASP A 47 -9.25 14.24 7.99
C ASP A 47 -9.43 14.96 9.32
N LEU A 48 -10.48 14.65 10.08
CA LEU A 48 -10.71 15.21 11.42
C LEU A 48 -9.61 14.80 12.40
N ALA A 49 -9.21 13.54 12.41
CA ALA A 49 -8.12 13.04 13.24
C ALA A 49 -6.80 13.74 12.89
N ALA A 50 -6.46 13.84 11.60
CA ALA A 50 -5.27 14.52 11.14
C ALA A 50 -5.29 16.02 11.50
N LEU A 51 -6.43 16.70 11.37
CA LEU A 51 -6.60 18.09 11.79
C LEU A 51 -6.42 18.26 13.30
N TRP A 52 -6.92 17.34 14.11
CA TRP A 52 -6.71 17.34 15.55
C TRP A 52 -5.23 17.14 15.91
N VAL A 53 -4.54 16.18 15.26
CA VAL A 53 -3.10 15.96 15.43
C VAL A 53 -2.30 17.20 15.02
N ARG A 54 -2.66 17.87 13.92
CA ARG A 54 -1.98 19.08 13.43
C ARG A 54 -1.98 20.24 14.43
N ARG A 55 -2.96 20.32 15.33
CA ARG A 55 -3.02 21.35 16.38
C ARG A 55 -1.89 21.19 17.40
N HIS A 56 -1.33 19.98 17.53
CA HIS A 56 -0.31 19.63 18.50
C HIS A 56 1.06 19.51 17.81
N ALA A 57 1.88 20.56 17.85
CA ALA A 57 3.11 20.64 17.04
C ALA A 57 4.07 19.45 17.23
N ARG A 58 4.28 19.00 18.49
CA ARG A 58 5.15 17.86 18.81
C ARG A 58 4.55 16.54 18.31
N LEU A 59 3.27 16.31 18.59
CA LEU A 59 2.55 15.11 18.15
C LEU A 59 2.51 15.03 16.62
N SER A 60 2.20 16.14 15.94
CA SER A 60 2.18 16.20 14.47
C SER A 60 3.52 15.85 13.85
N ALA A 61 4.63 16.31 14.42
CA ALA A 61 5.96 15.95 13.92
C ALA A 61 6.25 14.45 14.12
N TRP A 62 5.92 13.92 15.30
CA TRP A 62 6.13 12.50 15.60
C TRP A 62 5.27 11.60 14.72
N VAL A 63 3.97 11.88 14.60
CA VAL A 63 3.05 11.10 13.76
C VAL A 63 3.47 11.16 12.30
N GLU A 64 3.86 12.33 11.76
CA GLU A 64 4.35 12.43 10.38
C GLU A 64 5.56 11.51 10.14
N ASP A 65 6.53 11.48 11.06
CA ASP A 65 7.72 10.62 10.94
C ASP A 65 7.37 9.13 11.10
N VAL A 66 6.46 8.77 12.02
CA VAL A 66 5.96 7.40 12.18
C VAL A 66 5.20 6.93 10.95
N LEU A 67 4.32 7.75 10.37
CA LEU A 67 3.59 7.37 9.16
C LEU A 67 4.53 7.14 7.98
N VAL A 68 5.59 7.96 7.82
CA VAL A 68 6.60 7.67 6.79
C VAL A 68 7.30 6.35 7.07
N ALA A 69 7.71 6.08 8.31
CA ALA A 69 8.36 4.81 8.66
C ALA A 69 7.45 3.60 8.39
N LEU A 70 6.18 3.67 8.79
CA LEU A 70 5.19 2.63 8.51
C LEU A 70 4.99 2.43 7.01
N GLY A 71 4.89 3.52 6.24
CA GLY A 71 4.77 3.46 4.79
C GLY A 71 5.99 2.82 4.12
N VAL A 72 7.21 3.17 4.55
CA VAL A 72 8.45 2.55 4.08
C VAL A 72 8.45 1.05 4.38
N THR A 73 8.15 0.66 5.62
CA THR A 73 8.11 -0.75 6.03
C THR A 73 7.07 -1.54 5.25
N ALA A 74 5.85 -1.01 5.10
CA ALA A 74 4.79 -1.67 4.33
C ALA A 74 5.20 -1.83 2.86
N MET A 75 5.74 -0.78 2.23
CA MET A 75 6.16 -0.87 0.83
C MET A 75 7.37 -1.78 0.63
N ALA A 76 8.29 -1.85 1.59
CA ALA A 76 9.37 -2.84 1.57
C ALA A 76 8.81 -4.27 1.61
N LEU A 77 7.86 -4.55 2.50
CA LEU A 77 7.19 -5.85 2.57
C LEU A 77 6.51 -6.21 1.24
N PHE A 78 5.82 -5.27 0.59
CA PHE A 78 5.18 -5.54 -0.70
C PHE A 78 6.17 -5.70 -1.85
N ALA A 79 7.18 -4.85 -1.93
CA ALA A 79 8.16 -4.90 -3.01
C ALA A 79 9.01 -6.18 -2.91
N PHE A 80 9.63 -6.42 -1.76
CA PHE A 80 10.52 -7.56 -1.57
C PHE A 80 9.77 -8.86 -1.31
N GLY A 81 8.68 -8.83 -0.53
CA GLY A 81 7.83 -10.00 -0.33
C GLY A 81 7.13 -10.43 -1.62
N GLY A 82 6.69 -9.47 -2.45
CA GLY A 82 6.17 -9.76 -3.79
C GLY A 82 7.22 -10.39 -4.71
N ALA A 83 8.44 -9.84 -4.73
CA ALA A 83 9.54 -10.40 -5.52
C ALA A 83 9.90 -11.83 -5.08
N ILE A 84 10.02 -12.08 -3.77
CA ILE A 84 10.25 -13.43 -3.24
C ILE A 84 9.08 -14.35 -3.59
N GLY A 85 7.83 -13.89 -3.47
CA GLY A 85 6.64 -14.64 -3.84
C GLY A 85 6.66 -15.07 -5.31
N LEU A 86 7.02 -14.16 -6.21
CA LEU A 86 7.18 -14.46 -7.65
C LEU A 86 8.30 -15.47 -7.91
N MET A 87 9.43 -15.35 -7.23
CA MET A 87 10.52 -16.33 -7.35
C MET A 87 10.11 -17.71 -6.84
N MET A 88 9.42 -17.78 -5.70
CA MET A 88 8.91 -19.04 -5.15
C MET A 88 7.85 -19.67 -6.05
N LEU A 89 6.97 -18.85 -6.64
CA LEU A 89 5.98 -19.30 -7.61
C LEU A 89 6.66 -19.89 -8.86
N GLY A 90 7.65 -19.19 -9.41
CA GLY A 90 8.42 -19.69 -10.56
C GLY A 90 9.07 -21.03 -10.27
N LEU A 91 9.77 -21.16 -9.14
CA LEU A 91 10.39 -22.42 -8.71
C LEU A 91 9.37 -23.54 -8.48
N ALA A 92 8.19 -23.21 -7.94
CA ALA A 92 7.13 -24.18 -7.74
C ALA A 92 6.57 -24.67 -9.09
N LEU A 93 6.35 -23.77 -10.04
CA LEU A 93 5.85 -24.09 -11.38
C LEU A 93 6.88 -24.86 -12.24
N ASP A 94 8.17 -24.68 -11.98
CA ASP A 94 9.20 -25.49 -12.64
C ASP A 94 9.26 -26.94 -12.10
N SER A 95 8.64 -27.21 -10.94
CA SER A 95 8.62 -28.54 -10.34
C SER A 95 7.55 -29.44 -10.95
N SER A 96 7.95 -30.64 -11.39
CA SER A 96 7.03 -31.65 -11.91
C SER A 96 6.17 -32.33 -10.84
N SER A 97 6.49 -32.14 -9.56
CA SER A 97 5.80 -32.79 -8.44
C SER A 97 4.85 -31.87 -7.67
N ILE A 98 4.73 -30.60 -8.07
CA ILE A 98 3.87 -29.64 -7.36
C ILE A 98 2.38 -29.98 -7.59
N SER A 99 1.60 -30.05 -6.51
CA SER A 99 0.14 -30.16 -6.56
C SER A 99 -0.51 -28.78 -6.39
N GLY A 100 -1.79 -28.66 -6.78
CA GLY A 100 -2.56 -27.44 -6.57
C GLY A 100 -2.69 -27.09 -5.09
N GLU A 101 -2.95 -28.09 -4.25
CA GLU A 101 -3.01 -27.93 -2.78
C GLU A 101 -1.70 -27.38 -2.20
N THR A 102 -0.55 -27.95 -2.61
CA THR A 102 0.76 -27.49 -2.12
C THR A 102 1.00 -26.04 -2.53
N MET A 103 0.64 -25.68 -3.76
CA MET A 103 0.78 -24.32 -4.27
C MET A 103 -0.07 -23.33 -3.45
N VAL A 104 -1.33 -23.66 -3.15
CA VAL A 104 -2.18 -22.79 -2.33
C VAL A 104 -1.63 -22.66 -0.91
N LEU A 105 -1.23 -23.76 -0.28
CA LEU A 105 -0.67 -23.76 1.08
C LEU A 105 0.61 -22.93 1.20
N MET A 106 1.42 -22.85 0.14
CA MET A 106 2.61 -21.99 0.11
C MET A 106 2.26 -20.49 0.19
N PHE A 107 1.14 -20.06 -0.41
CA PHE A 107 0.76 -18.64 -0.47
C PHE A 107 -0.28 -18.22 0.56
N LEU A 108 -1.07 -19.14 1.12
CA LEU A 108 -2.11 -18.84 2.11
C LEU A 108 -1.61 -18.02 3.31
N PRO A 109 -0.42 -18.27 3.90
CA PRO A 109 0.10 -17.47 5.01
C PRO A 109 0.43 -16.02 4.64
N SER A 110 0.67 -15.73 3.35
CA SER A 110 1.01 -14.39 2.88
C SER A 110 -0.20 -13.44 2.84
N ILE A 111 -1.42 -13.99 2.71
CA ILE A 111 -2.67 -13.22 2.62
C ILE A 111 -2.89 -12.34 3.86
N PRO A 112 -2.91 -12.86 5.10
CA PRO A 112 -3.12 -12.03 6.28
C PRO A 112 -2.01 -11.00 6.49
N ILE A 113 -0.76 -11.32 6.12
CA ILE A 113 0.37 -10.39 6.19
C ILE A 113 0.17 -9.23 5.21
N ALA A 114 -0.22 -9.55 3.97
CA ALA A 114 -0.51 -8.56 2.94
C ALA A 114 -1.65 -7.64 3.39
N ILE A 115 -2.75 -8.19 3.92
CA ILE A 115 -3.88 -7.41 4.46
C ILE A 115 -3.40 -6.50 5.60
N ALA A 116 -2.66 -7.05 6.57
CA ALA A 116 -2.19 -6.31 7.74
C ALA A 116 -1.22 -5.16 7.39
N ALA A 117 -0.42 -5.29 6.32
CA ALA A 117 0.42 -4.20 5.83
C ALA A 117 -0.36 -3.20 4.96
N ASN A 118 -1.33 -3.69 4.19
CA ASN A 118 -1.98 -2.91 3.15
C ASN A 118 -3.05 -1.98 3.73
N LEU A 119 -3.91 -2.55 4.58
CA LEU A 119 -5.09 -1.89 5.10
C LEU A 119 -4.74 -0.64 5.93
N PRO A 120 -3.75 -0.67 6.86
CA PRO A 120 -3.31 0.56 7.54
C PRO A 120 -2.71 1.58 6.58
N THR A 121 -2.03 1.11 5.53
CA THR A 121 -1.36 2.00 4.57
C THR A 121 -2.38 2.81 3.77
N GLU A 122 -3.42 2.15 3.28
CA GLU A 122 -4.54 2.75 2.56
C GLU A 122 -5.42 3.62 3.47
N LEU A 123 -5.79 3.10 4.64
CA LEU A 123 -6.79 3.76 5.50
C LEU A 123 -6.23 4.94 6.29
N VAL A 124 -4.93 4.93 6.61
CA VAL A 124 -4.35 5.87 7.57
C VAL A 124 -3.05 6.48 7.06
N VAL A 125 -2.09 5.69 6.59
CA VAL A 125 -0.74 6.19 6.30
C VAL A 125 -0.73 7.21 5.18
N ILE A 126 -1.19 6.84 3.98
CA ILE A 126 -1.17 7.73 2.82
C ILE A 126 -2.07 8.97 3.03
N PRO A 127 -3.36 8.84 3.42
CA PRO A 127 -4.19 10.02 3.64
C PRO A 127 -3.69 10.89 4.80
N GLY A 128 -3.20 10.27 5.89
CA GLY A 128 -2.58 10.97 7.01
C GLY A 128 -1.33 11.76 6.59
N LEU A 129 -0.47 11.18 5.74
CA LEU A 129 0.72 11.86 5.19
C LEU A 129 0.35 13.03 4.29
N LEU A 130 -0.68 12.91 3.45
CA LEU A 130 -1.17 14.01 2.61
C LEU A 130 -1.60 15.23 3.45
N VAL A 131 -2.14 15.00 4.66
CA VAL A 131 -2.59 16.08 5.55
C VAL A 131 -1.48 16.59 6.47
N LEU A 132 -0.77 15.69 7.14
CA LEU A 132 0.26 16.02 8.14
C LEU A 132 1.57 16.48 7.50
N GLY A 133 1.95 15.86 6.38
CA GLY A 133 3.14 16.18 5.59
C GLY A 133 2.99 17.39 4.66
N TRP A 134 1.85 18.09 4.70
CA TRP A 134 1.57 19.25 3.85
C TRP A 134 2.32 20.53 4.27
N ARG A 135 3.65 20.46 4.25
CA ARG A 135 4.58 21.56 4.54
C ARG A 135 5.40 21.92 3.32
N ARG A 136 5.74 23.20 3.14
CA ARG A 136 6.63 23.59 2.02
C ARG A 136 7.98 22.89 2.17
N GLY A 137 8.47 22.29 1.08
CA GLY A 137 9.74 21.58 1.04
C GLY A 137 9.69 20.30 0.19
N PRO A 138 10.83 19.62 0.02
CA PRO A 138 10.96 18.43 -0.82
C PRO A 138 10.09 17.27 -0.33
N ARG A 139 9.94 17.09 0.99
CA ARG A 139 9.13 16.00 1.56
C ARG A 139 7.67 16.03 1.09
N ARG A 140 7.06 17.21 0.93
CA ARG A 140 5.69 17.31 0.43
C ARG A 140 5.58 16.77 -0.99
N VAL A 141 6.53 17.12 -1.85
CA VAL A 141 6.55 16.63 -3.24
C VAL A 141 6.67 15.11 -3.24
N LEU A 142 7.59 14.56 -2.46
CA LEU A 142 7.78 13.11 -2.34
C LEU A 142 6.52 12.40 -1.81
N VAL A 143 5.87 12.94 -0.77
CA VAL A 143 4.61 12.38 -0.24
C VAL A 143 3.49 12.40 -1.29
N VAL A 144 3.35 13.50 -2.05
CA VAL A 144 2.34 13.58 -3.11
C VAL A 144 2.64 12.61 -4.25
N VAL A 145 3.91 12.48 -4.64
CA VAL A 145 4.33 11.49 -5.65
C VAL A 145 4.07 10.07 -5.17
N ALA A 146 4.44 9.74 -3.93
CA ALA A 146 4.17 8.44 -3.32
C ALA A 146 2.67 8.14 -3.28
N ALA A 147 1.85 9.11 -2.85
CA ALA A 147 0.39 8.95 -2.82
C ALA A 147 -0.20 8.75 -4.22
N GLY A 148 0.29 9.47 -5.23
CA GLY A 148 -0.14 9.32 -6.62
C GLY A 148 0.23 7.96 -7.20
N LEU A 149 1.49 7.54 -7.05
CA LEU A 149 1.97 6.22 -7.46
C LEU A 149 1.18 5.10 -6.77
N TYR A 150 0.96 5.25 -5.46
CA TYR A 150 0.21 4.29 -4.68
C TYR A 150 -1.26 4.24 -5.11
N LEU A 151 -1.90 5.38 -5.38
CA LEU A 151 -3.27 5.42 -5.93
C LEU A 151 -3.37 4.66 -7.25
N VAL A 152 -2.45 4.90 -8.20
CA VAL A 152 -2.40 4.18 -9.48
C VAL A 152 -2.28 2.67 -9.25
N LEU A 153 -1.36 2.26 -8.38
CA LEU A 153 -1.17 0.86 -8.01
C LEU A 153 -2.45 0.23 -7.42
N ARG A 154 -3.15 0.95 -6.55
CA ARG A 154 -4.40 0.45 -5.91
C ARG A 154 -5.52 0.34 -6.93
N VAL A 155 -5.74 1.36 -7.75
CA VAL A 155 -6.76 1.35 -8.81
C VAL A 155 -6.51 0.20 -9.78
N TRP A 156 -5.25 0.02 -10.21
CA TRP A 156 -4.87 -1.15 -11.03
C TRP A 156 -5.23 -2.45 -10.33
N THR A 157 -4.86 -2.59 -9.05
CA THR A 157 -5.10 -3.81 -8.29
C THR A 157 -6.59 -4.14 -8.18
N TYR A 158 -7.45 -3.15 -7.90
CA TYR A 158 -8.88 -3.41 -7.79
C TYR A 158 -9.57 -3.64 -9.14
N LEU A 159 -9.16 -2.93 -10.20
CA LEU A 159 -9.78 -3.10 -11.52
C LEU A 159 -9.36 -4.39 -12.22
N VAL A 160 -8.11 -4.85 -12.03
CA VAL A 160 -7.56 -6.01 -12.74
C VAL A 160 -7.71 -7.29 -11.91
N PHE A 161 -7.64 -7.25 -10.58
CA PHE A 161 -7.53 -8.46 -9.76
C PHE A 161 -8.72 -8.74 -8.83
N ALA A 162 -9.71 -7.85 -8.71
CA ALA A 162 -10.84 -8.11 -7.82
C ALA A 162 -11.69 -9.31 -8.30
N GLY A 163 -11.75 -9.56 -9.61
CA GLY A 163 -12.48 -10.71 -10.18
C GLY A 163 -11.79 -12.07 -9.96
N ASP A 164 -10.46 -12.11 -10.03
CA ASP A 164 -9.70 -13.37 -10.15
C ASP A 164 -9.21 -13.93 -8.80
N ARG A 165 -9.48 -13.23 -7.68
CA ARG A 165 -8.99 -13.62 -6.34
C ARG A 165 -9.69 -14.83 -5.72
N LEU A 166 -10.81 -15.28 -6.27
CA LEU A 166 -11.73 -16.19 -5.58
C LEU A 166 -11.82 -17.62 -6.15
N ASP A 167 -11.12 -17.96 -7.23
CA ASP A 167 -11.21 -19.30 -7.85
C ASP A 167 -10.04 -20.25 -7.55
N LEU A 168 -9.34 -20.06 -6.42
CA LEU A 168 -8.40 -21.06 -5.89
C LEU A 168 -9.11 -22.29 -5.28
N THR A 169 -10.44 -22.26 -5.16
CA THR A 169 -11.23 -23.31 -4.49
C THR A 169 -11.15 -24.67 -5.19
N GLU A 170 -11.02 -24.70 -6.52
CA GLU A 170 -10.80 -25.96 -7.27
C GLU A 170 -9.35 -26.44 -7.15
N ALA A 171 -8.40 -25.51 -7.16
CA ALA A 171 -6.97 -25.77 -6.97
C ALA A 171 -6.64 -26.38 -5.60
N GLU A 172 -7.30 -25.90 -4.54
CA GLU A 172 -7.14 -26.34 -3.16
C GLU A 172 -7.40 -27.84 -2.95
N ARG A 173 -8.21 -28.45 -3.81
CA ARG A 173 -8.59 -29.88 -3.69
C ARG A 173 -7.75 -30.81 -4.55
N SER A 174 -6.85 -30.26 -5.37
CA SER A 174 -6.01 -31.05 -6.27
C SER A 174 -4.76 -31.55 -5.54
N THR A 175 -4.79 -32.84 -5.16
CA THR A 175 -3.67 -33.56 -4.54
C THR A 175 -2.72 -34.18 -5.57
N THR A 176 -3.13 -34.24 -6.83
CA THR A 176 -2.32 -34.77 -7.94
C THR A 176 -1.35 -33.72 -8.47
N PRO A 177 -0.16 -34.13 -8.98
CA PRO A 177 0.76 -33.21 -9.63
C PRO A 177 0.10 -32.46 -10.79
N LEU A 178 0.39 -31.17 -10.90
CA LEU A 178 -0.15 -30.32 -11.97
C LEU A 178 0.41 -30.74 -13.33
N THR A 179 -0.50 -30.83 -14.31
CA THR A 179 -0.12 -30.94 -15.72
C THR A 179 0.54 -29.66 -16.21
N ALA A 180 1.29 -29.74 -17.32
CA ALA A 180 1.93 -28.56 -17.91
C ALA A 180 0.91 -27.45 -18.24
N ALA A 181 -0.26 -27.81 -18.78
CA ALA A 181 -1.33 -26.87 -19.09
C ALA A 181 -1.87 -26.16 -17.84
N GLN A 182 -2.07 -26.91 -16.74
CA GLN A 182 -2.50 -26.31 -15.48
C GLN A 182 -1.44 -25.36 -14.91
N ARG A 183 -0.15 -25.68 -15.05
CA ARG A 183 0.92 -24.78 -14.61
C ARG A 183 0.98 -23.48 -15.40
N GLU A 184 0.73 -23.54 -16.71
CA GLU A 184 0.59 -22.33 -17.54
C GLU A 184 -0.64 -21.50 -17.14
N GLU A 185 -1.77 -22.15 -16.85
CA GLU A 185 -2.98 -21.49 -16.34
C GLU A 185 -2.72 -20.82 -14.98
N PHE A 186 -2.02 -21.49 -14.07
CA PHE A 186 -1.60 -20.87 -12.80
C PHE A 186 -0.64 -19.70 -13.00
N ALA A 187 0.32 -19.81 -13.92
CA ALA A 187 1.24 -18.71 -14.23
C ALA A 187 0.47 -17.48 -14.75
N ALA A 188 -0.56 -17.70 -15.57
CA ALA A 188 -1.44 -16.65 -16.06
C ALA A 188 -2.31 -16.05 -14.94
N ALA A 189 -2.95 -16.90 -14.12
CA ALA A 189 -3.84 -16.49 -13.03
C ALA A 189 -3.11 -15.73 -11.91
N PHE A 190 -1.84 -16.06 -11.63
CA PHE A 190 -1.01 -15.31 -10.68
C PHE A 190 -0.32 -14.09 -11.30
N HIS A 191 -0.53 -13.85 -12.61
CA HIS A 191 0.07 -12.77 -13.38
C HIS A 191 1.57 -12.63 -13.12
N VAL A 192 2.35 -13.69 -13.38
CA VAL A 192 3.80 -13.73 -13.09
C VAL A 192 4.57 -12.56 -13.73
N GLU A 193 4.09 -12.03 -14.85
CA GLU A 193 4.68 -10.88 -15.56
C GLU A 193 4.22 -9.50 -15.03
N ASP A 194 3.47 -9.45 -13.94
CA ASP A 194 2.88 -8.22 -13.43
C ASP A 194 3.92 -7.23 -12.86
N PRO A 195 4.02 -6.01 -13.41
CA PRO A 195 4.99 -5.01 -12.96
C PRO A 195 4.61 -4.31 -11.64
N ARG A 196 3.53 -4.69 -10.94
CA ARG A 196 3.09 -4.04 -9.68
C ARG A 196 4.15 -4.05 -8.58
N TRP A 197 5.00 -5.07 -8.51
CA TRP A 197 6.11 -5.08 -7.55
C TRP A 197 7.11 -3.95 -7.81
N ILE A 198 7.29 -3.54 -9.08
CA ILE A 198 8.11 -2.39 -9.49
C ILE A 198 7.45 -1.09 -9.01
N LEU A 199 6.13 -0.97 -9.12
CA LEU A 199 5.40 0.18 -8.58
C LEU A 199 5.52 0.25 -7.05
N ASN A 200 5.38 -0.88 -6.34
CA ASN A 200 5.65 -0.94 -4.89
C ASN A 200 7.08 -0.50 -4.56
N LEU A 201 8.07 -0.94 -5.34
CA LEU A 201 9.47 -0.54 -5.18
C LEU A 201 9.65 0.97 -5.42
N ALA A 202 8.99 1.54 -6.42
CA ALA A 202 9.02 2.97 -6.69
C ALA A 202 8.41 3.77 -5.53
N VAL A 203 7.25 3.35 -5.00
CA VAL A 203 6.64 3.99 -3.82
C VAL A 203 7.57 3.86 -2.60
N PHE A 204 8.18 2.68 -2.39
CA PHE A 204 9.18 2.44 -1.35
C PHE A 204 10.34 3.44 -1.44
N VAL A 205 10.97 3.55 -2.61
CA VAL A 205 12.11 4.47 -2.82
C VAL A 205 11.68 5.91 -2.54
N VAL A 206 10.52 6.34 -3.03
CA VAL A 206 10.04 7.72 -2.80
C VAL A 206 9.77 8.00 -1.32
N LEU A 207 9.15 7.06 -0.59
CA LEU A 207 8.91 7.21 0.86
C LEU A 207 10.21 7.13 1.67
N LEU A 208 11.17 6.29 1.25
CA LEU A 208 12.48 6.19 1.87
C LEU A 208 13.24 7.51 1.70
N LEU A 209 13.23 8.09 0.50
CA LEU A 209 13.75 9.43 0.25
C LEU A 209 13.04 10.49 1.11
N ALA A 210 11.72 10.37 1.30
CA ALA A 210 10.98 11.27 2.17
C ALA A 210 11.37 11.16 3.65
N ALA A 211 11.85 9.99 4.11
CA ALA A 211 12.33 9.76 5.46
C ALA A 211 13.62 10.54 5.78
N PHE A 212 14.46 10.81 4.77
CA PHE A 212 15.67 11.64 4.93
C PHE A 212 15.39 13.14 5.12
N PHE A 213 14.13 13.56 5.04
CA PHE A 213 13.72 14.95 5.32
C PHE A 213 12.84 15.03 6.59
N PRO A 214 13.28 14.54 7.77
CA PRO A 214 12.42 14.41 8.93
C PRO A 214 11.92 15.76 9.44
N ARG A 215 10.78 15.74 10.15
CA ARG A 215 10.23 16.94 10.77
C ARG A 215 10.77 17.14 12.18
N ASN A 216 11.05 16.06 12.91
CA ASN A 216 11.51 16.16 14.27
C ASN A 216 13.01 16.53 14.35
N PRO A 217 13.39 17.66 14.98
CA PRO A 217 14.79 18.07 15.13
C PRO A 217 15.63 17.08 15.97
N LEU A 218 15.00 16.25 16.82
CA LEU A 218 15.70 15.20 17.56
C LEU A 218 16.30 14.13 16.63
N HIS A 219 15.64 13.80 15.51
CA HIS A 219 16.20 12.88 14.51
C HIS A 219 17.37 13.49 13.74
N ARG A 220 17.36 14.82 13.49
CA ARG A 220 18.49 15.52 12.86
C ARG A 220 19.75 15.47 13.72
N ARG A 221 19.62 15.60 15.04
CA ARG A 221 20.76 15.52 15.97
C ARG A 221 21.37 14.12 16.05
N ALA A 222 20.55 13.07 16.00
CA ALA A 222 21.02 11.69 16.00
C ALA A 222 21.77 11.34 14.69
N THR A 223 21.26 11.76 13.54
CA THR A 223 21.95 11.54 12.24
C THR A 223 23.24 12.36 12.09
N SER A 224 23.31 13.56 12.66
CA SER A 224 24.56 14.34 12.69
C SER A 224 25.57 13.82 13.72
N ALA A 225 25.13 13.06 14.72
CA ALA A 225 26.02 12.47 15.73
C ALA A 225 26.63 11.13 15.29
N THR A 226 26.00 10.41 14.35
CA THR A 226 26.55 9.19 13.74
C THR A 226 27.42 9.46 12.51
N VAL A 227 27.42 10.70 12.00
CA VAL A 227 28.30 11.18 10.93
C VAL A 227 29.22 12.26 11.52
N GLY A 228 30.05 11.84 12.48
CA GLY A 228 31.18 12.61 13.00
C GLY A 228 32.46 11.79 12.79
N PRO A 229 33.59 12.46 12.56
CA PRO A 229 34.62 12.18 11.54
C PRO A 229 35.21 10.77 11.51
#